data_AF-A0A3D5YTN1-F1
#
_entry.id   AF-A0A3D5YTN1-F1
#
_cell.length_a   1.000
_cell.length_b   1.000
_cell.length_c   1.000
_cell.angle_alpha   90.00
_cell.angle_beta   90.00
_cell.angle_gamma   90.00
#
_symmetry.space_group_name_H-M   'P 1'
#
loop_
_entity.id
_entity.type
_entity.pdbx_description
1 polymer ?
#
loop_
_entity_poly.entity_id
_entity_poly.type
_entity_poly.pdbx_seq_one_letter_code
_entity_poly.pdbx_strand_id
1 'polypeptide(L)'
;SAPYIALWINMILGACFLLPFPTWTQLVNFLSSLTLLSCLSGPLALMILRDKFPELERKFKLPFPNVFGYLGFAACSFFVYWSGTDNLFYLVLLILLCCLAYWLIFERSQPLLAFKKSWYFTAYVIGLFIISYCHKAHLIDFPIDNYLVFGLSVIFTKIFLINQDSREGIAVNIEKLKTELRGEE
;
A
#
# COMPACT_ATOMS: atom_id res chain seq x y z
N SER A 1 -21.93 -5.87 -21.23
CA SER A 1 -22.88 -6.31 -20.18
C SER A 1 -22.63 -5.47 -18.94
N ALA A 2 -23.62 -4.72 -18.43
CA ALA A 2 -23.43 -3.99 -17.18
C ALA A 2 -23.20 -4.98 -16.01
N PRO A 3 -22.26 -4.71 -15.09
CA PRO A 3 -21.93 -5.64 -14.01
C PRO A 3 -22.99 -5.59 -12.90
N TYR A 4 -24.14 -6.23 -13.14
CA TYR A 4 -25.28 -6.21 -12.21
C TYR A 4 -24.95 -6.78 -10.82
N ILE A 5 -24.07 -7.80 -10.74
CA ILE A 5 -23.59 -8.35 -9.46
C ILE A 5 -22.85 -7.28 -8.64
N ALA A 6 -22.01 -6.46 -9.28
CA ALA A 6 -21.26 -5.41 -8.59
C ALA A 6 -22.18 -4.31 -8.03
N LEU A 7 -23.28 -3.99 -8.74
CA LEU A 7 -24.28 -3.04 -8.26
C LEU A 7 -24.99 -3.57 -7.00
N TRP A 8 -25.42 -4.84 -7.00
CA TRP A 8 -26.04 -5.47 -5.82
C TRP A 8 -25.10 -5.53 -4.62
N ILE A 9 -23.83 -5.88 -4.83
CA ILE A 9 -22.83 -5.91 -3.76
C ILE A 9 -22.63 -4.51 -3.17
N ASN A 10 -22.42 -3.48 -4.01
CA ASN A 10 -22.26 -2.11 -3.53
C ASN A 10 -23.49 -1.59 -2.80
N MET A 11 -24.69 -1.94 -3.27
CA MET A 11 -25.95 -1.55 -2.61
C MET A 11 -26.08 -2.16 -1.22
N ILE A 12 -25.79 -3.46 -1.07
CA ILE A 12 -25.82 -4.14 0.23
C ILE A 12 -24.76 -3.55 1.16
N LEU A 13 -23.54 -3.34 0.67
CA LEU A 13 -22.44 -2.77 1.45
C LEU A 13 -22.77 -1.35 1.92
N GLY A 14 -23.30 -0.51 1.01
CA GLY A 14 -23.74 0.85 1.31
C GLY A 14 -24.91 0.88 2.31
N ALA A 15 -25.87 -0.03 2.19
CA ALA A 15 -26.97 -0.16 3.15
C ALA A 15 -26.47 -0.62 4.53
N CYS A 16 -25.50 -1.53 4.60
CA CYS A 16 -24.86 -1.91 5.86
C CYS A 16 -24.14 -0.73 6.54
N PHE A 17 -23.55 0.19 5.79
CA PHE A 17 -22.92 1.40 6.33
C PHE A 17 -23.93 2.46 6.82
N LEU A 18 -25.19 2.41 6.37
CA LEU A 18 -26.28 3.29 6.82
C LEU A 18 -26.91 2.83 8.15
N LEU A 19 -26.65 1.59 8.59
CA LEU A 19 -27.05 1.11 9.91
C LEU A 19 -26.31 1.90 11.01
N PRO A 20 -26.89 2.06 12.22
CA PRO A 20 -26.35 2.92 13.29
C PRO A 20 -25.15 2.31 14.02
N PHE A 21 -24.21 1.74 13.27
CA PHE A 21 -22.87 1.38 13.73
C PHE A 21 -21.91 2.53 13.36
N PRO A 22 -20.64 2.49 13.81
CA PRO A 22 -19.83 3.61 14.34
C PRO A 22 -19.96 4.97 13.64
N THR A 23 -19.73 6.06 14.39
CA THR A 23 -19.83 7.47 13.95
C THR A 23 -19.34 7.64 12.50
N TRP A 24 -20.16 8.21 11.60
CA TRP A 24 -19.83 8.49 10.19
C TRP A 24 -18.38 8.95 9.95
N THR A 25 -17.87 9.79 10.85
CA THR A 25 -16.48 10.27 10.86
C THR A 25 -15.42 9.14 10.93
N GLN A 26 -15.64 8.11 11.74
CA GLN A 26 -14.74 6.96 11.86
C GLN A 26 -14.67 6.16 10.55
N LEU A 27 -15.81 5.96 9.88
CA LEU A 27 -15.88 5.29 8.59
C LEU A 27 -15.11 6.05 7.50
N VAL A 28 -15.33 7.36 7.40
CA VAL A 28 -14.64 8.22 6.43
C VAL A 28 -13.13 8.25 6.70
N ASN A 29 -12.71 8.30 7.97
CA ASN A 29 -11.28 8.25 8.33
C ASN A 29 -10.63 6.92 7.96
N PHE A 30 -11.32 5.80 8.21
CA PHE A 30 -10.84 4.47 7.82
C PHE A 30 -10.71 4.34 6.30
N LEU A 31 -11.75 4.72 5.56
CA LEU A 31 -11.74 4.68 4.10
C LEU A 31 -10.66 5.58 3.50
N SER A 32 -10.50 6.80 4.02
CA SER A 32 -9.46 7.73 3.54
C SER A 32 -8.06 7.15 3.74
N SER A 33 -7.81 6.53 4.90
CA SER A 33 -6.53 5.86 5.18
C SER A 33 -6.28 4.69 4.24
N LEU A 34 -7.32 3.90 3.94
CA LEU A 34 -7.22 2.81 2.97
C LEU A 34 -6.89 3.31 1.57
N THR A 35 -7.54 4.40 1.13
CA THR A 35 -7.23 5.05 -0.15
C THR A 35 -5.78 5.54 -0.18
N LEU A 36 -5.31 6.18 0.88
CA LEU A 36 -3.92 6.64 0.97
C LEU A 36 -2.91 5.50 1.00
N LEU A 37 -3.24 4.40 1.69
CA LEU A 37 -2.44 3.16 1.64
C LEU A 37 -2.35 2.63 0.21
N SER A 38 -3.44 2.64 -0.56
CA SER A 38 -3.41 2.27 -1.98
C SER A 38 -2.55 3.23 -2.79
N CYS A 39 -2.66 4.54 -2.51
CA CYS A 39 -1.85 5.57 -3.15
C CYS A 39 -0.36 5.49 -2.84
N LEU A 40 0.10 4.79 -1.79
CA LEU A 40 1.54 4.55 -1.53
C LEU A 40 2.24 3.86 -2.70
N SER A 41 1.52 3.03 -3.46
CA SER A 41 2.05 2.35 -4.65
C SER A 41 2.44 3.33 -5.77
N GLY A 42 1.80 4.49 -5.85
CA GLY A 42 2.03 5.52 -6.86
C GLY A 42 3.45 6.11 -6.86
N PRO A 43 3.90 6.78 -5.76
CA PRO A 43 5.25 7.31 -5.66
C PRO A 43 6.31 6.22 -5.78
N LEU A 44 6.03 5.02 -5.24
CA LEU A 44 6.92 3.87 -5.35
C LEU A 44 7.11 3.47 -6.83
N ALA A 45 6.01 3.28 -7.56
CA ALA A 45 6.03 2.98 -9.00
C ALA A 45 6.76 4.06 -9.81
N LEU A 46 6.58 5.34 -9.48
CA LEU A 46 7.30 6.44 -10.13
C LEU A 46 8.83 6.28 -10.00
N MET A 47 9.32 5.99 -8.79
CA MET A 47 10.75 5.81 -8.53
C MET A 47 11.30 4.58 -9.26
N ILE A 48 10.58 3.46 -9.22
CA ILE A 48 11.00 2.21 -9.86
C ILE A 48 11.03 2.34 -11.37
N LEU A 49 9.98 2.90 -11.98
CA LEU A 49 9.93 3.09 -13.42
C LEU A 49 11.01 4.05 -13.90
N ARG A 50 11.37 5.04 -13.09
CA ARG A 50 12.45 5.96 -13.41
C ARG A 50 13.81 5.28 -13.43
N ASP A 51 14.06 4.41 -12.44
CA ASP A 51 15.31 3.68 -12.30
C ASP A 51 15.44 2.52 -13.30
N LYS A 52 14.39 1.69 -13.42
CA LYS A 52 14.40 0.45 -14.23
C LYS A 52 14.15 0.68 -15.71
N PHE A 53 13.45 1.76 -16.07
CA PHE A 53 13.08 2.04 -17.46
C PHE A 53 13.36 3.50 -17.83
N PRO A 54 14.64 3.89 -17.98
CA PRO A 54 15.01 5.25 -18.33
C PRO A 54 14.72 5.60 -19.80
N GLU A 55 14.67 4.61 -20.69
CA GLU A 55 14.59 4.79 -22.15
C GLU A 55 13.16 4.97 -22.69
N LEU A 56 12.11 4.78 -21.87
CA LEU A 56 10.75 5.02 -22.33
C LEU A 56 10.50 6.49 -22.68
N GLU A 57 9.92 6.74 -23.84
CA GLU A 57 9.42 8.06 -24.23
C GLU A 57 8.31 8.50 -23.27
N ARG A 58 8.53 9.61 -22.56
CA ARG A 58 7.60 10.14 -21.56
C ARG A 58 7.01 11.46 -22.03
N LYS A 59 5.67 11.52 -22.14
CA LYS A 59 4.91 12.75 -22.41
C LYS A 59 5.05 13.79 -21.29
N PHE A 60 5.38 13.36 -20.08
CA PHE A 60 5.55 14.22 -18.91
C PHE A 60 6.88 13.94 -18.19
N LYS A 61 7.70 14.98 -18.01
CA LYS A 61 9.00 14.92 -17.32
C LYS A 61 8.92 15.70 -16.01
N LEU A 62 8.75 14.96 -14.91
CA LEU A 62 8.88 15.52 -13.55
C LEU A 62 10.36 15.85 -13.24
N PRO A 63 10.67 17.07 -12.77
CA PRO A 63 11.97 17.37 -12.19
C PRO A 63 12.14 16.58 -10.87
N PHE A 64 13.35 16.08 -10.60
CA PHE A 64 13.72 15.35 -9.37
C PHE A 64 12.74 14.23 -8.95
N PRO A 65 12.49 13.22 -9.80
CA PRO A 65 11.49 12.17 -9.56
C PRO A 65 11.71 11.38 -8.25
N ASN A 66 12.97 11.21 -7.83
CA ASN A 66 13.28 10.53 -6.57
C ASN A 66 12.82 11.35 -5.35
N VAL A 67 13.05 12.68 -5.36
CA VAL A 67 12.64 13.55 -4.25
C VAL A 67 11.13 13.57 -4.11
N PHE A 68 10.40 13.76 -5.21
CA PHE A 68 8.93 13.69 -5.20
C PHE A 68 8.40 12.30 -4.84
N GLY A 69 9.11 11.23 -5.20
CA GLY A 69 8.77 9.87 -4.78
C GLY A 69 8.87 9.69 -3.26
N TYR A 70 10.00 10.06 -2.65
CA TYR A 70 10.18 9.99 -1.20
C TYR A 70 9.18 10.87 -0.45
N LEU A 71 8.97 12.11 -0.91
CA LEU A 71 8.02 13.03 -0.30
C LEU A 71 6.58 12.55 -0.45
N GLY A 72 6.20 12.00 -1.60
CA GLY A 72 4.87 11.46 -1.83
C GLY A 72 4.58 10.26 -0.92
N PHE A 73 5.54 9.35 -0.76
CA PHE A 73 5.41 8.23 0.16
C PHE A 73 5.32 8.72 1.61
N ALA A 74 6.21 9.61 2.04
CA ALA A 74 6.18 10.19 3.39
C ALA A 74 4.86 10.92 3.69
N ALA A 75 4.34 11.70 2.75
CA ALA A 75 3.06 12.39 2.90
C ALA A 75 1.90 11.41 3.13
N CYS A 76 1.78 10.36 2.30
CA CYS A 76 0.76 9.32 2.48
C CYS A 76 0.87 8.67 3.87
N SER A 77 2.10 8.44 4.32
CA SER A 77 2.41 7.80 5.60
C SER A 77 2.00 8.65 6.79
N PHE A 78 2.23 9.97 6.72
CA PHE A 78 1.77 10.90 7.74
C PHE A 78 0.26 10.93 7.87
N PHE A 79 -0.47 10.97 6.75
CA PHE A 79 -1.92 10.93 6.80
C PHE A 79 -2.46 9.63 7.38
N VAL A 80 -1.86 8.49 7.02
CA VAL A 80 -2.22 7.21 7.64
C VAL A 80 -1.96 7.25 9.14
N TYR A 81 -0.79 7.74 9.56
CA TYR A 81 -0.44 7.90 10.99
C TYR A 81 -1.42 8.79 11.75
N TRP A 82 -1.82 9.93 11.19
CA TRP A 82 -2.79 10.85 11.79
C TRP A 82 -4.22 10.31 11.86
N SER A 83 -4.50 9.19 11.20
CA SER A 83 -5.82 8.55 11.32
C SER A 83 -6.08 7.91 12.69
N GLY A 84 -5.06 7.82 13.55
CA GLY A 84 -5.18 7.37 14.94
C GLY A 84 -4.94 5.88 15.14
N THR A 85 -4.54 5.53 16.37
CA THR A 85 -4.07 4.17 16.73
C THR A 85 -5.08 3.08 16.42
N ASP A 86 -6.35 3.34 16.71
CA ASP A 86 -7.40 2.34 16.59
C ASP A 86 -7.66 2.05 15.10
N ASN A 87 -7.57 3.08 14.25
CA ASN A 87 -7.64 2.92 12.79
C ASN A 87 -6.47 2.11 12.23
N LEU A 88 -5.24 2.40 12.67
CA LEU A 88 -4.06 1.63 12.27
C LEU A 88 -4.18 0.16 12.69
N PHE A 89 -4.72 -0.12 13.87
CA PHE A 89 -4.97 -1.49 14.31
C PHE A 89 -5.92 -2.24 13.36
N TYR A 90 -7.04 -1.62 12.99
CA TYR A 90 -7.98 -2.21 12.02
C TYR A 90 -7.32 -2.40 10.64
N LEU A 91 -6.46 -1.47 10.21
CA LEU A 91 -5.72 -1.60 8.96
C LEU A 91 -4.73 -2.76 8.99
N VAL A 92 -3.97 -2.93 10.08
CA VAL A 92 -3.07 -4.09 10.25
C VAL A 92 -3.86 -5.39 10.19
N LEU A 93 -4.98 -5.48 10.90
CA LEU A 93 -5.85 -6.67 10.85
C LEU A 93 -6.40 -6.94 9.46
N LEU A 94 -6.84 -5.90 8.74
CA LEU A 94 -7.33 -6.01 7.37
C LEU A 94 -6.25 -6.56 6.45
N ILE A 95 -5.02 -6.03 6.51
CA ILE A 95 -3.90 -6.47 5.68
C ILE A 95 -3.53 -7.92 5.99
N LEU A 96 -3.51 -8.31 7.26
CA LEU A 96 -3.26 -9.70 7.67
C LEU A 96 -4.34 -10.64 7.12
N LEU A 97 -5.62 -10.23 7.18
CA LEU A 97 -6.73 -11.00 6.64
C LEU A 97 -6.64 -11.12 5.11
N CYS A 98 -6.33 -10.03 4.40
CA CYS A 98 -6.09 -10.05 2.96
C CYS A 98 -4.91 -10.97 2.59
N CYS A 99 -3.82 -10.93 3.36
CA CYS A 99 -2.67 -11.81 3.14
C CYS A 99 -3.04 -13.28 3.37
N LEU A 100 -3.84 -13.57 4.41
CA LEU A 100 -4.34 -14.92 4.70
C LEU A 100 -5.28 -15.42 3.59
N ALA A 101 -6.21 -14.58 3.14
CA ALA A 101 -7.13 -14.90 2.05
C ALA A 101 -6.38 -15.16 0.74
N TYR A 102 -5.40 -14.30 0.41
CA TYR A 102 -4.53 -14.50 -0.75
C TYR A 102 -3.76 -15.82 -0.65
N TRP A 103 -3.22 -16.15 0.52
CA TRP A 103 -2.53 -17.42 0.76
C TRP A 103 -3.45 -18.64 0.56
N LEU A 104 -4.69 -18.60 1.06
CA LEU A 104 -5.65 -19.69 0.92
C LEU A 104 -6.09 -19.92 -0.53
N ILE A 105 -6.16 -18.87 -1.35
CA ILE A 105 -6.73 -18.92 -2.71
C ILE A 105 -5.64 -19.20 -3.78
N PHE A 106 -4.52 -18.47 -3.75
CA PHE A 106 -3.59 -18.43 -4.88
C PHE A 106 -2.31 -19.26 -4.70
N GLU A 107 -1.78 -19.39 -3.49
CA GLU A 107 -0.38 -19.77 -3.29
C GLU A 107 -0.19 -21.13 -2.58
N ARG A 108 -0.97 -22.15 -2.97
CA ARG A 108 -0.85 -23.51 -2.39
C ARG A 108 0.51 -24.19 -2.70
N SER A 109 1.28 -23.68 -3.67
CA SER A 109 2.49 -24.33 -4.21
C SER A 109 3.83 -23.68 -3.78
N GLN A 110 3.89 -22.38 -3.44
CA GLN A 110 5.13 -21.71 -2.99
C GLN A 110 4.90 -20.68 -1.85
N PRO A 111 4.52 -21.12 -0.64
CA PRO A 111 4.06 -20.24 0.45
C PRO A 111 5.13 -19.27 0.97
N LEU A 112 6.40 -19.68 0.95
CA LEU A 112 7.51 -18.88 1.50
C LEU A 112 7.83 -17.63 0.65
N LEU A 113 7.63 -17.70 -0.67
CA LEU A 113 7.99 -16.60 -1.57
C LEU A 113 6.94 -15.47 -1.50
N ALA A 114 5.66 -15.83 -1.48
CA ALA A 114 4.56 -14.89 -1.28
C ALA A 114 4.59 -14.23 0.10
N PHE A 115 4.87 -15.02 1.15
CA PHE A 115 5.04 -14.48 2.49
C PHE A 115 6.21 -13.48 2.55
N LYS A 116 7.36 -13.82 1.96
CA LYS A 116 8.52 -12.92 1.94
C LYS A 116 8.24 -11.62 1.18
N LYS A 117 7.49 -11.64 0.07
CA LYS A 117 7.12 -10.43 -0.68
C LYS A 117 6.10 -9.57 0.05
N SER A 118 5.07 -10.19 0.65
CA SER A 118 4.01 -9.47 1.38
C SER A 118 4.47 -8.94 2.74
N TRP A 119 5.45 -9.60 3.36
CA TRP A 119 5.95 -9.27 4.70
C TRP A 119 6.45 -7.83 4.83
N TYR A 120 7.10 -7.26 3.81
CA TYR A 120 7.64 -5.90 3.90
C TYR A 120 6.54 -4.84 3.99
N PHE A 121 5.43 -5.03 3.29
CA PHE A 121 4.26 -4.14 3.38
C PHE A 121 3.56 -4.28 4.73
N THR A 122 3.36 -5.52 5.20
CA THR A 122 2.78 -5.76 6.51
C THR A 122 3.67 -5.20 7.63
N ALA A 123 4.98 -5.42 7.57
CA ALA A 123 5.95 -4.90 8.53
C ALA A 123 5.97 -3.36 8.55
N TYR A 124 5.76 -2.72 7.40
CA TYR A 124 5.67 -1.27 7.31
C TYR A 124 4.49 -0.72 8.11
N VAL A 125 3.29 -1.28 7.88
CA VAL A 125 2.07 -0.83 8.57
C VAL A 125 2.11 -1.20 10.05
N ILE A 126 2.70 -2.34 10.42
CA ILE A 126 3.00 -2.68 11.81
C ILE A 126 3.96 -1.66 12.44
N GLY A 127 4.99 -1.23 11.72
CA GLY A 127 5.92 -0.19 12.19
C GLY A 127 5.21 1.12 12.47
N LEU A 128 4.33 1.57 11.58
CA LEU A 128 3.48 2.74 11.82
C LEU A 128 2.56 2.56 13.04
N PHE A 129 1.98 1.37 13.21
CA PHE A 129 1.14 1.04 14.36
C PHE A 129 1.93 1.10 15.67
N ILE A 130 3.15 0.56 15.72
CA ILE A 130 4.01 0.60 16.91
C ILE A 130 4.34 2.04 17.29
N ILE A 131 4.70 2.90 16.32
CA ILE A 131 4.98 4.32 16.58
C ILE A 131 3.73 5.01 17.15
N SER A 132 2.57 4.76 16.54
CA SER A 132 1.29 5.31 17.00
C SER A 132 0.91 4.81 18.41
N TYR A 133 1.16 3.53 18.71
CA TYR A 133 0.93 2.95 20.03
C TYR A 133 1.87 3.55 21.10
N CYS A 134 3.17 3.71 20.78
CA CYS A 134 4.14 4.35 21.67
C CYS A 134 3.80 5.83 21.93
N HIS A 135 3.26 6.54 20.94
CA HIS A 135 2.72 7.89 21.13
C HIS A 135 1.54 7.89 22.10
N LYS A 136 0.57 6.98 21.93
CA LYS A 136 -0.58 6.83 22.86
C LYS A 136 -0.15 6.44 24.28
N ALA A 137 0.96 5.73 24.43
CA ALA A 137 1.53 5.36 25.73
C ALA A 137 2.33 6.50 26.42
N HIS A 138 2.32 7.73 25.87
CA HIS A 138 3.12 8.87 26.37
C HIS A 138 4.64 8.61 26.43
N LEU A 139 5.15 7.61 25.69
CA LEU A 139 6.59 7.36 25.59
C LEU A 139 7.26 8.28 24.57
N ILE A 140 6.48 8.88 23.67
CA ILE A 140 6.94 9.70 22.55
C ILE A 140 6.07 10.95 22.47
N ASP A 141 6.61 12.07 22.94
CA ASP A 141 5.98 13.37 22.83
C ASP A 141 6.21 14.01 21.45
N PHE A 142 5.29 14.90 21.10
CA PHE A 142 5.46 15.78 19.96
C PHE A 142 6.73 16.65 20.16
N PRO A 143 7.64 16.79 19.17
CA PRO A 143 7.54 16.43 17.75
C PRO A 143 8.33 15.18 17.32
N ILE A 144 8.89 14.40 18.27
CA ILE A 144 9.75 13.24 17.94
C ILE A 144 8.98 12.19 17.13
N ASP A 145 7.68 12.04 17.41
CA ASP A 145 6.79 11.11 16.72
C ASP A 145 6.78 11.34 15.19
N ASN A 146 6.68 12.59 14.75
CA ASN A 146 6.65 12.92 13.34
C ASN A 146 8.00 12.68 12.64
N TYR A 147 9.11 12.93 13.34
CA TYR A 147 10.43 12.60 12.80
C TYR A 147 10.65 11.09 12.69
N LEU A 148 10.10 10.30 13.62
CA LEU A 148 10.14 8.84 13.55
C LEU A 148 9.30 8.32 12.38
N VAL A 149 8.09 8.86 12.17
CA VAL A 149 7.26 8.50 11.01
C VAL A 149 8.01 8.83 9.71
N PHE A 150 8.57 10.03 9.59
CA PHE A 150 9.36 10.40 8.41
C PHE A 150 10.56 9.47 8.19
N GLY A 151 11.32 9.17 9.25
CA GLY A 151 12.45 8.26 9.21
C GLY A 151 12.04 6.85 8.78
N LEU A 152 10.97 6.31 9.38
CA LEU A 152 10.40 5.01 9.03
C LEU A 152 9.97 4.98 7.55
N SER A 153 9.25 6.00 7.08
CA SER A 153 8.83 6.11 5.69
C SER A 153 10.01 6.12 4.71
N VAL A 154 11.08 6.88 5.01
CA VAL A 154 12.28 6.93 4.15
C VAL A 154 13.01 5.58 4.16
N ILE A 155 13.18 4.97 5.33
CA ILE A 155 13.82 3.65 5.48
C ILE A 155 13.05 2.61 4.69
N PHE A 156 11.74 2.51 4.90
CA PHE A 156 10.91 1.53 4.20
C PHE A 156 10.83 1.81 2.70
N THR A 157 10.77 3.07 2.27
CA THR A 157 10.84 3.39 0.84
C THR A 157 12.13 2.83 0.23
N LYS A 158 13.28 2.99 0.91
CA LYS A 158 14.54 2.38 0.46
C LYS A 158 14.50 0.86 0.48
N ILE A 159 13.95 0.24 1.52
CA ILE A 159 13.80 -1.21 1.60
C ILE A 159 12.93 -1.71 0.44
N PHE A 160 11.80 -1.06 0.15
CA PHE A 160 10.95 -1.41 -0.99
C PHE A 160 11.70 -1.27 -2.30
N LEU A 161 12.46 -0.20 -2.51
CA LEU A 161 13.24 -0.01 -3.73
C LEU A 161 14.34 -1.07 -3.91
N ILE A 162 15.05 -1.43 -2.84
CA ILE A 162 16.11 -2.46 -2.87
C ILE A 162 15.51 -3.84 -3.13
N ASN A 163 14.36 -4.11 -2.51
CA ASN A 163 13.74 -5.43 -2.53
C ASN A 163 12.74 -5.62 -3.69
N GLN A 164 12.56 -4.58 -4.51
CA GLN A 164 11.82 -4.65 -5.77
C GLN A 164 12.59 -5.50 -6.78
N ASP A 165 11.96 -6.58 -7.22
CA ASP A 165 12.47 -7.57 -8.20
C ASP A 165 13.29 -6.93 -9.34
N SER A 166 14.40 -7.58 -9.71
CA SER A 166 15.40 -7.10 -10.68
C SER A 166 14.74 -6.70 -12.02
N ARG A 167 15.38 -5.82 -12.80
CA ARG A 167 14.91 -5.43 -14.15
C ARG A 167 14.53 -6.66 -14.99
N GLU A 168 15.25 -7.76 -14.79
CA GLU A 168 15.05 -9.04 -15.47
C GLU A 168 13.71 -9.71 -15.15
N GLY A 169 13.23 -9.69 -13.90
CA GLY A 169 11.95 -10.31 -13.53
C GLY A 169 10.74 -9.55 -14.08
N ILE A 170 10.83 -8.22 -14.17
CA ILE A 170 9.77 -7.38 -14.76
C ILE A 170 9.78 -7.51 -16.29
N ALA A 171 10.96 -7.56 -16.92
CA ALA A 171 11.08 -7.78 -18.37
C ALA A 171 10.53 -9.16 -18.78
N VAL A 172 10.85 -10.22 -18.03
CA VAL A 172 10.32 -11.58 -18.26
C VAL A 172 8.79 -11.62 -18.08
N ASN A 173 8.23 -10.95 -17.06
CA ASN A 173 6.77 -10.90 -16.91
C ASN A 173 6.07 -10.11 -18.01
N ILE A 174 6.66 -9.01 -18.49
CA ILE A 174 6.13 -8.24 -19.62
C ILE A 174 6.22 -9.05 -20.92
N GLU A 175 7.31 -9.77 -21.13
CA GLU A 175 7.49 -10.66 -22.29
C GLU A 175 6.49 -11.82 -22.23
N LYS A 176 6.35 -12.46 -21.08
CA LYS A 176 5.36 -13.53 -20.84
C LYS A 176 3.92 -13.04 -21.07
N LEU A 177 3.56 -11.85 -20.58
CA LEU A 177 2.27 -11.21 -20.84
C LEU A 177 2.05 -10.93 -22.33
N LYS A 178 3.07 -10.47 -23.06
CA LYS A 178 2.98 -10.28 -24.52
C LYS A 178 2.78 -11.61 -25.25
N THR A 179 3.40 -12.69 -24.78
CA THR A 179 3.25 -14.03 -25.36
C THR A 179 1.87 -14.63 -25.06
N GLU A 180 1.32 -14.42 -23.86
CA GLU A 180 -0.04 -14.81 -23.48
C GLU A 180 -1.09 -14.06 -24.31
N LEU A 181 -0.97 -12.72 -24.43
CA LEU A 181 -1.87 -11.91 -25.25
C LEU A 181 -1.81 -12.25 -26.75
N ARG A 182 -0.65 -12.70 -27.25
CA ARG A 182 -0.48 -13.14 -28.64
C ARG A 182 -0.91 -14.61 -28.87
N GLY A 183 -0.99 -15.41 -27.82
CA GLY A 183 -1.47 -16.79 -27.87
C GLY A 183 -3.00 -16.93 -27.75
N GLU A 184 -3.69 -15.84 -27.42
CA GLU A 184 -5.15 -15.75 -27.37
C GLU A 184 -5.79 -15.19 -28.67
N GLU A 185 -4.98 -14.87 -29.69
CA GLU A 185 -5.42 -14.56 -31.07
C GLU A 185 -5.37 -15.79 -31.97
#